data_AF-A0A258BKS6-F1
#
_entry.id   AF-A0A258BKS6-F1
#
_cell.length_a   1.000
_cell.length_b   1.000
_cell.length_c   1.000
_cell.angle_alpha   90.00
_cell.angle_beta   90.00
_cell.angle_gamma   90.00
#
_symmetry.space_group_name_H-M   'P 1'
#
loop_
_entity.id
_entity.type
_entity.pdbx_description
1 polymer ?
#
loop_
_entity_poly.entity_id
_entity_poly.type
_entity_poly.pdbx_seq_one_letter_code
_entity_poly.pdbx_strand_id
1 'polypeptide(L)'
;SGSLLVANLIPHYLNLALPGAFLISMILTIDRLSRSGEIVALMAAGVSLYRIVRPFLAVAIVLAAASLLISGFLQPLSRYSYREIVYNLQHQSVLSVFQEQKFVQYNDRIIWTDSVQPSSRRLGQTFILETEPDGTRTLLTGRTGLLQEPRAGEWEIILQEGTGASYRESEPLDEYDQIAFGELIWPVIPDAGQYRERGNDERELFLSELLSSSSTDGESGVAPAVAASAFHDRTSRAALLLVMPLIAVILGLNLGRIARSSGVIVGILILLGVQKVLEFTLVQASGGVIPPWTGFWPIVALVAVAAFVLFQRLSEGSLLTSRRQIAAYKGTDYASALAGRQAS
;
A
#
# COMPACT_ATOMS: atom_id res chain seq x y z
N SER A 1 17.36 -6.32 10.74
CA SER A 1 16.39 -6.57 9.64
C SER A 1 14.94 -6.30 10.03
N GLY A 2 14.43 -6.79 11.17
CA GLY A 2 13.01 -6.63 11.55
C GLY A 2 12.52 -5.16 11.70
N SER A 3 13.33 -4.27 12.28
CA SER A 3 12.96 -2.85 12.43
C SER A 3 12.80 -2.11 11.10
N LEU A 4 13.62 -2.44 10.10
CA LEU A 4 13.55 -1.84 8.76
C LEU A 4 12.32 -2.33 7.98
N LEU A 5 11.92 -3.59 8.15
CA LEU A 5 10.67 -4.10 7.57
C LEU A 5 9.46 -3.36 8.12
N VAL A 6 9.41 -3.18 9.44
CA VAL A 6 8.32 -2.43 10.10
C VAL A 6 8.32 -0.97 9.65
N ALA A 7 9.48 -0.33 9.58
CA ALA A 7 9.61 1.06 9.14
C ALA A 7 9.05 1.27 7.71
N ASN A 8 9.32 0.36 6.77
CA ASN A 8 8.82 0.44 5.40
C ASN A 8 7.30 0.20 5.27
N LEU A 9 6.64 -0.33 6.31
CA LEU A 9 5.18 -0.46 6.32
C LEU A 9 4.49 0.82 6.81
N ILE A 10 5.21 1.71 7.52
CA ILE A 10 4.65 2.92 8.12
C ILE A 10 3.97 3.81 7.06
N PRO A 11 4.59 4.15 5.91
CA PRO A 11 3.95 5.04 4.94
C PRO A 11 2.64 4.49 4.38
N HIS A 12 2.52 3.18 4.24
CA HIS A 12 1.30 2.53 3.77
C HIS A 12 0.17 2.66 4.78
N TYR A 13 0.40 2.28 6.04
CA TYR A 13 -0.61 2.35 7.08
C TYR A 13 -0.96 3.79 7.46
N LEU A 14 0.01 4.71 7.42
CA LEU A 14 -0.23 6.12 7.67
C LEU A 14 -1.22 6.71 6.66
N ASN A 15 -1.04 6.43 5.37
CA ASN A 15 -1.96 6.92 4.34
C ASN A 15 -3.35 6.27 4.41
N LEU A 16 -3.43 5.01 4.86
CA LEU A 16 -4.71 4.33 5.10
C LEU A 16 -5.47 4.94 6.29
N ALA A 17 -4.77 5.27 7.37
CA ALA A 17 -5.35 5.81 8.59
C ALA A 17 -5.73 7.29 8.47
N LEU A 18 -5.00 8.08 7.66
CA LEU A 18 -5.13 9.53 7.58
C LEU A 18 -6.57 10.03 7.31
N PRO A 19 -7.32 9.54 6.29
CA PRO A 19 -8.68 10.03 6.04
C PRO A 19 -9.65 9.74 7.19
N GLY A 20 -9.54 8.56 7.80
CA GLY A 20 -10.39 8.15 8.91
C GLY A 20 -10.12 8.97 10.16
N ALA A 21 -8.84 9.08 10.56
CA ALA A 21 -8.42 9.88 11.70
C ALA A 21 -8.82 11.35 11.53
N PHE A 22 -8.64 11.91 10.33
CA PHE A 22 -9.00 13.29 10.05
C PHE A 22 -10.51 13.53 10.15
N LEU A 23 -11.32 12.70 9.51
CA LEU A 23 -12.78 12.83 9.54
C LEU A 23 -13.33 12.69 10.96
N ILE A 24 -12.90 11.67 11.70
CA ILE A 24 -13.35 11.42 13.07
C ILE A 24 -12.95 12.59 13.97
N SER A 25 -11.69 13.05 13.89
CA SER A 25 -11.20 14.19 14.67
C SER A 25 -12.05 15.43 14.43
N MET A 26 -12.32 15.76 13.15
CA MET A 26 -13.15 16.92 12.83
C MET A 26 -14.59 16.79 13.31
N ILE A 27 -15.23 15.63 13.11
CA ILE A 27 -16.60 15.41 13.60
C ILE A 27 -16.66 15.62 15.11
N LEU A 28 -15.70 15.06 15.86
CA LEU A 28 -15.64 15.21 17.32
C LEU A 28 -15.37 16.66 17.75
N THR A 29 -14.49 17.37 17.04
CA THR A 29 -14.23 18.80 17.30
C THR A 29 -15.47 19.64 17.06
N ILE A 30 -16.15 19.48 15.92
CA ILE A 30 -17.37 20.22 15.60
C ILE A 30 -18.50 19.86 16.59
N ASP A 31 -18.67 18.58 16.93
CA ASP A 31 -19.65 18.14 17.91
C ASP A 31 -19.39 18.77 19.29
N ARG A 32 -18.12 18.84 19.72
CA ARG A 32 -17.75 19.50 20.97
C ARG A 32 -18.10 20.99 20.95
N LEU A 33 -17.71 21.71 19.90
CA LEU A 33 -18.01 23.15 19.73
C LEU A 33 -19.52 23.41 19.61
N SER A 34 -20.26 22.49 18.99
CA SER A 34 -21.71 22.56 18.89
C SER A 34 -22.37 22.39 20.25
N ARG A 35 -21.87 21.46 21.09
CA ARG A 35 -22.43 21.16 22.41
C ARG A 35 -22.11 22.23 23.46
N SER A 36 -20.93 22.84 23.39
CA SER A 36 -20.60 23.98 24.26
C SER A 36 -21.38 25.25 23.89
N GLY A 37 -22.15 25.23 22.79
CA GLY A 37 -22.87 26.39 22.29
C GLY A 37 -21.97 27.40 21.60
N GLU A 38 -20.67 27.15 21.45
CA GLU A 38 -19.71 28.07 20.84
C GLU A 38 -20.07 28.36 19.37
N ILE A 39 -20.49 27.35 18.61
CA ILE A 39 -20.92 27.55 17.22
C ILE A 39 -22.15 28.47 17.16
N VAL A 40 -23.12 28.26 18.05
CA VAL A 40 -24.34 29.08 18.11
C VAL A 40 -24.00 30.51 18.55
N ALA A 41 -23.11 30.68 19.53
CA ALA A 41 -22.65 31.99 20.00
C ALA A 41 -21.90 32.76 18.91
N LEU A 42 -21.02 32.11 18.16
CA LEU A 42 -20.32 32.70 17.02
C LEU A 42 -21.30 33.14 15.92
N MET A 43 -22.27 32.29 15.58
CA MET A 43 -23.30 32.64 14.58
C MET A 43 -24.18 33.80 15.05
N ALA A 44 -24.55 33.85 16.34
CA ALA A 44 -25.29 34.96 16.93
C ALA A 44 -24.49 36.27 16.92
N ALA A 45 -23.16 36.20 17.01
CA ALA A 45 -22.24 37.33 16.85
C ALA A 45 -22.01 37.73 15.37
N GLY A 46 -22.75 37.14 14.42
CA GLY A 46 -22.67 37.45 12.99
C GLY A 46 -21.56 36.71 12.23
N VAL A 47 -20.88 35.73 12.85
CA VAL A 47 -19.88 34.91 12.17
C VAL A 47 -20.58 33.86 11.30
N SER A 48 -20.37 33.92 9.99
CA SER A 48 -20.94 32.93 9.08
C SER A 48 -20.34 31.54 9.28
N LEU A 49 -21.14 30.49 9.03
CA LEU A 49 -20.67 29.11 9.10
C LEU A 49 -19.47 28.86 8.17
N TYR A 50 -19.43 29.52 7.00
CA TYR A 50 -18.28 29.50 6.08
C TYR A 50 -16.98 29.94 6.77
N ARG A 51 -17.01 30.99 7.60
CA ARG A 51 -15.82 31.48 8.31
C ARG A 51 -15.38 30.50 9.41
N ILE A 52 -16.32 29.80 10.05
CA ILE A 52 -16.04 28.76 11.04
C ILE A 52 -15.34 27.55 10.40
N VAL A 53 -15.69 27.19 9.16
CA VAL A 53 -15.11 26.03 8.45
C VAL A 53 -13.72 26.29 7.85
N ARG A 54 -13.37 27.54 7.53
CA ARG A 54 -12.07 27.92 6.94
C ARG A 54 -10.82 27.30 7.60
N PRO A 55 -10.64 27.33 8.95
CA PRO A 55 -9.47 26.70 9.56
C PRO A 55 -9.40 25.20 9.30
N PHE A 56 -10.54 24.51 9.26
CA PHE A 56 -10.59 23.07 8.95
C PHE A 56 -10.23 22.78 7.48
N LEU A 57 -10.61 23.66 6.55
CA LEU A 57 -10.18 23.58 5.15
C LEU A 57 -8.67 23.79 5.00
N ALA A 58 -8.08 24.72 5.76
CA ALA A 58 -6.62 24.91 5.75
C ALA A 58 -5.89 23.63 6.19
N VAL A 59 -6.37 22.98 7.26
CA VAL A 59 -5.83 21.68 7.71
C VAL A 59 -6.04 20.60 6.64
N ALA A 60 -7.21 20.57 5.97
CA ALA A 60 -7.48 19.62 4.90
C ALA A 60 -6.51 19.76 3.72
N ILE A 61 -6.14 20.98 3.34
CA ILE A 61 -5.16 21.25 2.27
C ILE A 61 -3.79 20.70 2.66
N VAL A 62 -3.34 20.95 3.90
CA VAL A 62 -2.06 20.42 4.41
C VAL A 62 -2.07 18.88 4.41
N LEU A 63 -3.16 18.27 4.86
CA LEU A 63 -3.29 16.82 4.89
C LEU A 63 -3.43 16.19 3.49
N ALA A 64 -4.08 16.87 2.54
CA ALA A 64 -4.14 16.44 1.15
C ALA A 64 -2.75 16.47 0.51
N ALA A 65 -1.98 17.54 0.73
CA ALA A 65 -0.58 17.62 0.27
C ALA A 65 0.29 16.52 0.92
N ALA A 66 0.13 16.29 2.23
CA ALA A 66 0.82 15.20 2.92
C ALA A 66 0.43 13.83 2.36
N SER A 67 -0.85 13.60 2.07
CA SER A 67 -1.32 12.34 1.46
C SER A 67 -0.74 12.12 0.06
N LEU A 68 -0.64 13.17 -0.77
CA LEU A 68 0.02 13.09 -2.07
C LEU A 68 1.53 12.82 -1.93
N LEU A 69 2.20 13.45 -0.98
CA LEU A 69 3.62 13.20 -0.72
C LEU A 69 3.86 11.76 -0.23
N ILE A 70 2.99 11.26 0.66
CA ILE A 70 3.10 9.90 1.17
C ILE A 70 2.80 8.88 0.08
N SER A 71 1.69 9.01 -0.64
CA SER A 71 1.28 8.05 -1.68
C SER A 71 2.07 8.18 -2.99
N GLY A 72 2.59 9.37 -3.28
CA GLY A 72 3.32 9.68 -4.51
C GLY A 72 4.83 9.48 -4.42
N PHE A 73 5.42 9.50 -3.21
CA PHE A 73 6.87 9.38 -3.01
C PHE A 73 7.26 8.35 -1.94
N LEU A 74 6.78 8.50 -0.70
CA LEU A 74 7.23 7.65 0.41
C LEU A 74 6.79 6.19 0.25
N GLN A 75 5.53 5.96 -0.12
CA GLN A 75 5.00 4.61 -0.33
C GLN A 75 5.73 3.86 -1.44
N PRO A 76 5.92 4.43 -2.65
CA PRO A 76 6.71 3.80 -3.70
C PRO A 76 8.10 3.36 -3.26
N LEU A 77 8.84 4.27 -2.60
CA LEU A 77 10.18 3.99 -2.10
C LEU A 77 10.16 2.85 -1.07
N SER A 78 9.28 2.95 -0.08
CA SER A 78 9.19 1.95 0.98
C SER A 78 8.68 0.60 0.48
N ARG A 79 7.84 0.57 -0.57
CA ARG A 79 7.38 -0.68 -1.19
C ARG A 79 8.54 -1.43 -1.85
N TYR A 80 9.38 -0.73 -2.60
CA TYR A 80 10.56 -1.32 -3.20
C TYR A 80 11.54 -1.83 -2.15
N SER A 81 11.94 -0.98 -1.19
CA SER A 81 12.86 -1.38 -0.12
C SER A 81 12.32 -2.52 0.74
N TYR A 82 11.00 -2.56 1.01
CA TYR A 82 10.39 -3.70 1.70
C TYR A 82 10.59 -5.00 0.93
N ARG A 83 10.33 -5.00 -0.40
CA ARG A 83 10.45 -6.20 -1.22
C ARG A 83 11.90 -6.64 -1.40
N GLU A 84 12.82 -5.68 -1.53
CA GLU A 84 14.26 -5.94 -1.53
C GLU A 84 14.70 -6.62 -0.23
N ILE A 85 14.29 -6.10 0.94
CA ILE A 85 14.63 -6.73 2.23
C ILE A 85 14.01 -8.13 2.34
N VAL A 86 12.75 -8.33 1.92
CA VAL A 86 12.10 -9.64 1.94
C VAL A 86 12.82 -10.62 1.00
N TYR A 87 13.15 -10.19 -0.21
CA TYR A 87 13.92 -10.98 -1.16
C TYR A 87 15.27 -11.36 -0.58
N ASN A 88 15.99 -10.38 -0.04
CA ASN A 88 17.27 -10.62 0.63
C ASN A 88 17.09 -11.58 1.81
N LEU A 89 16.04 -11.50 2.63
CA LEU A 89 15.86 -12.47 3.72
C LEU A 89 15.56 -13.90 3.22
N GLN A 90 14.91 -14.04 2.08
CA GLN A 90 14.67 -15.34 1.45
C GLN A 90 15.94 -15.91 0.79
N HIS A 91 16.77 -15.03 0.19
CA HIS A 91 17.93 -15.40 -0.63
C HIS A 91 19.30 -15.20 0.05
N GLN A 92 19.36 -14.56 1.23
CA GLN A 92 20.57 -14.41 2.08
C GLN A 92 21.04 -15.73 2.69
N SER A 93 20.45 -16.85 2.28
CA SER A 93 20.85 -18.16 2.71
C SER A 93 21.78 -18.85 1.72
N VAL A 94 22.64 -18.20 0.93
CA VAL A 94 23.70 -18.96 0.23
C VAL A 94 24.52 -19.80 1.22
N LEU A 95 24.73 -19.29 2.46
CA LEU A 95 25.32 -20.05 3.57
C LEU A 95 24.36 -21.00 4.31
N SER A 96 23.03 -20.90 4.15
CA SER A 96 22.05 -21.87 4.70
C SER A 96 21.48 -22.82 3.65
N VAL A 97 21.83 -22.62 2.38
CA VAL A 97 21.61 -23.50 1.24
C VAL A 97 22.58 -24.67 1.37
N PHE A 98 23.86 -24.43 1.71
CA PHE A 98 24.79 -25.48 2.12
C PHE A 98 24.41 -26.00 3.52
N GLN A 99 23.57 -27.02 3.56
CA GLN A 99 23.21 -27.71 4.79
C GLN A 99 24.14 -28.90 4.98
N GLU A 100 24.69 -29.02 6.19
CA GLU A 100 25.52 -30.16 6.60
C GLU A 100 24.81 -31.49 6.30
N GLN A 101 25.52 -32.41 5.64
CA GLN A 101 25.06 -33.76 5.31
C GLN A 101 23.80 -33.84 4.43
N LYS A 102 23.50 -32.80 3.65
CA LYS A 102 22.37 -32.82 2.71
C LYS A 102 22.80 -32.55 1.28
N PHE A 103 22.15 -33.23 0.36
CA PHE A 103 22.25 -32.95 -1.07
C PHE A 103 21.38 -31.73 -1.39
N VAL A 104 22.01 -30.71 -1.96
CA VAL A 104 21.40 -29.45 -2.35
C VAL A 104 21.41 -29.42 -3.88
N GLN A 105 20.22 -29.47 -4.47
CA GLN A 105 20.07 -29.36 -5.92
C GLN A 105 19.82 -27.90 -6.32
N TYR A 106 20.58 -27.41 -7.28
CA TYR A 106 20.44 -26.08 -7.87
C TYR A 106 20.58 -26.19 -9.39
N ASN A 107 19.50 -25.92 -10.13
CA ASN A 107 19.41 -26.16 -11.57
C ASN A 107 19.89 -27.59 -11.92
N ASP A 108 20.89 -27.71 -12.78
CA ASP A 108 21.48 -28.98 -13.23
C ASP A 108 22.69 -29.42 -12.38
N ARG A 109 22.81 -28.89 -11.16
CA ARG A 109 23.93 -29.13 -10.24
C ARG A 109 23.44 -29.70 -8.92
N ILE A 110 24.18 -30.64 -8.35
CA ILE A 110 23.95 -31.23 -7.03
C ILE A 110 25.21 -31.03 -6.20
N ILE A 111 25.06 -30.40 -5.04
CA ILE A 111 26.17 -30.13 -4.11
C ILE A 111 25.89 -30.84 -2.79
N TRP A 112 26.89 -31.52 -2.26
CA TRP A 112 26.86 -32.12 -0.94
C TRP A 112 28.10 -31.72 -0.17
N THR A 113 27.93 -31.42 1.12
CA THR A 113 29.03 -31.02 1.99
C THR A 113 28.92 -31.75 3.33
N ASP A 114 30.04 -32.31 3.77
CA ASP A 114 30.14 -33.05 5.03
C ASP A 114 29.94 -32.17 6.27
N SER A 115 30.53 -30.96 6.29
CA SER A 115 30.37 -29.98 7.38
C SER A 115 30.48 -28.54 6.87
N VAL A 116 29.74 -27.61 7.48
CA VAL A 116 29.72 -26.20 7.09
C VAL A 116 30.01 -25.33 8.31
N GLN A 117 31.04 -24.49 8.25
CA GLN A 117 31.38 -23.54 9.30
C GLN A 117 31.08 -22.10 8.83
N PRO A 118 29.92 -21.52 9.19
CA PRO A 118 29.49 -20.22 8.67
C PRO A 118 30.40 -19.04 9.04
N SER A 119 31.08 -19.12 10.20
CA SER A 119 31.96 -18.06 10.70
C SER A 119 33.31 -18.01 9.99
N SER A 120 33.85 -19.16 9.59
CA SER A 120 35.14 -19.28 8.90
C SER A 120 35.00 -19.47 7.38
N ARG A 121 33.76 -19.58 6.88
CA ARG A 121 33.42 -19.88 5.48
C ARG A 121 34.10 -21.15 4.95
N ARG A 122 34.41 -22.09 5.85
CA ARG A 122 35.03 -23.37 5.50
C ARG A 122 33.96 -24.43 5.32
N LEU A 123 34.14 -25.22 4.28
CA LEU A 123 33.37 -26.41 3.95
C LEU A 123 34.28 -27.62 4.19
N GLY A 124 33.71 -28.69 4.74
CA GLY A 124 34.36 -29.99 4.83
C GLY A 124 34.49 -30.64 3.45
N GLN A 125 34.52 -31.97 3.44
CA GLN A 125 34.51 -32.69 2.18
C GLN A 125 33.30 -32.29 1.35
N THR A 126 33.55 -31.81 0.14
CA THR A 126 32.52 -31.26 -0.73
C THR A 126 32.50 -32.04 -2.03
N PHE A 127 31.31 -32.45 -2.42
CA PHE A 127 31.01 -33.20 -3.62
C PHE A 127 30.09 -32.36 -4.48
N ILE A 128 30.41 -32.24 -5.76
CA ILE A 128 29.66 -31.49 -6.75
C ILE A 128 29.44 -32.40 -7.96
N LEU A 129 28.20 -32.52 -8.38
CA LEU A 129 27.83 -33.15 -9.64
C LEU A 129 27.17 -32.09 -10.51
N GLU A 130 27.68 -31.89 -11.72
CA GLU A 130 27.16 -30.98 -12.72
C GLU A 130 26.69 -31.78 -13.93
N THR A 131 25.49 -31.48 -14.42
CA THR A 131 24.93 -32.07 -15.64
C THR A 131 24.84 -30.98 -16.69
N GLU A 132 25.57 -31.11 -17.78
CA GLU A 132 25.51 -30.18 -18.91
C GLU A 132 24.30 -30.48 -19.80
N PRO A 133 23.79 -29.49 -20.56
CA PRO A 133 22.64 -29.67 -21.46
C PRO A 133 22.85 -30.72 -22.56
N ASP A 134 24.10 -31.07 -22.86
CA ASP A 134 24.49 -32.10 -23.83
C ASP A 134 24.47 -33.52 -23.23
N GLY A 135 24.15 -33.66 -21.94
CA GLY A 135 24.11 -34.92 -21.20
C GLY A 135 25.44 -35.35 -20.59
N THR A 136 26.48 -34.51 -20.68
CA THR A 136 27.77 -34.75 -20.01
C THR A 136 27.63 -34.49 -18.52
N ARG A 137 28.12 -35.41 -17.68
CA ARG A 137 28.10 -35.30 -16.23
C ARG A 137 29.52 -35.16 -15.70
N THR A 138 29.76 -34.06 -14.98
CA THR A 138 31.05 -33.78 -14.36
C THR A 138 30.93 -33.92 -12.85
N LEU A 139 31.72 -34.82 -12.29
CA LEU A 139 31.83 -35.11 -10.88
C LEU A 139 33.09 -34.44 -10.32
N LEU A 140 32.96 -33.63 -9.27
CA LEU A 140 34.07 -33.00 -8.59
C LEU A 140 33.99 -33.32 -7.10
N THR A 141 35.07 -33.81 -6.52
CA THR A 141 35.17 -34.05 -5.07
C THR A 141 36.41 -33.35 -4.54
N GLY A 142 36.25 -32.51 -3.52
CA GLY A 142 37.35 -31.87 -2.79
C GLY A 142 37.36 -32.30 -1.33
N ARG A 143 38.55 -32.49 -0.76
CA ARG A 143 38.71 -32.88 0.66
C ARG A 143 38.33 -31.75 1.61
N THR A 144 38.64 -30.52 1.23
CA THR A 144 38.22 -29.30 1.92
C THR A 144 37.71 -28.29 0.89
N GLY A 145 36.74 -27.48 1.31
CA GLY A 145 36.24 -26.38 0.51
C GLY A 145 36.37 -25.05 1.24
N LEU A 146 36.59 -23.97 0.51
CA LEU A 146 36.50 -22.61 1.03
C LEU A 146 35.48 -21.85 0.20
N LEU A 147 34.51 -21.22 0.88
CA LEU A 147 33.52 -20.37 0.22
C LEU A 147 34.03 -18.92 0.22
N GLN A 148 34.31 -18.40 -0.98
CA GLN A 148 34.80 -17.04 -1.19
C GLN A 148 33.80 -16.22 -2.01
N GLU A 149 33.83 -14.90 -1.82
CA GLU A 149 33.04 -13.93 -2.58
C GLU A 149 34.00 -12.89 -3.17
N PRO A 150 34.61 -13.14 -4.35
CA PRO A 150 35.59 -12.24 -4.94
C PRO A 150 34.99 -10.88 -5.34
N ARG A 151 33.71 -10.88 -5.74
CA ARG A 151 32.90 -9.68 -5.99
C ARG A 151 31.55 -9.84 -5.33
N ALA A 152 30.93 -8.73 -4.94
CA ALA A 152 29.60 -8.76 -4.31
C ALA A 152 28.59 -9.52 -5.18
N GLY A 153 28.08 -10.64 -4.68
CA GLY A 153 27.14 -11.51 -5.37
C GLY A 153 27.75 -12.63 -6.23
N GLU A 154 29.06 -12.61 -6.51
CA GLU A 154 29.78 -13.70 -7.18
C GLU A 154 30.41 -14.59 -6.11
N TRP A 155 29.85 -15.78 -5.89
CA TRP A 155 30.39 -16.74 -4.94
C TRP A 155 31.24 -17.80 -5.65
N GLU A 156 32.25 -18.33 -4.98
CA GLU A 156 33.03 -19.45 -5.51
C GLU A 156 33.36 -20.42 -4.40
N ILE A 157 33.35 -21.71 -4.73
CA ILE A 157 33.86 -22.76 -3.87
C ILE A 157 35.24 -23.12 -4.40
N ILE A 158 36.25 -22.86 -3.58
CA ILE A 158 37.60 -23.32 -3.83
C ILE A 158 37.70 -24.72 -3.22
N LEU A 159 37.68 -25.74 -4.08
CA LEU A 159 37.92 -27.12 -3.69
C LEU A 159 39.42 -27.37 -3.62
N GLN A 160 39.89 -27.99 -2.54
CA GLN A 160 41.30 -28.31 -2.32
C GLN A 160 41.49 -29.82 -2.21
N GLU A 161 42.63 -30.30 -2.74
CA GLU A 161 43.03 -31.71 -2.75
C GLU A 161 41.91 -32.62 -3.27
N GLY A 162 41.55 -32.46 -4.54
CA GLY A 162 40.36 -33.08 -5.11
C GLY A 162 40.60 -33.87 -6.38
N THR A 163 39.53 -34.54 -6.81
CA THR A 163 39.47 -35.31 -8.05
C THR A 163 38.23 -34.91 -8.83
N GLY A 164 38.40 -34.79 -10.14
CA GLY A 164 37.35 -34.54 -11.11
C GLY A 164 37.23 -35.73 -12.04
N ALA A 165 36.01 -36.09 -12.42
CA ALA A 165 35.75 -37.06 -13.47
C ALA A 165 34.62 -36.55 -14.35
N SER A 166 34.77 -36.62 -15.67
CA SER A 166 33.68 -36.31 -16.60
C SER A 166 33.31 -37.55 -17.39
N TYR A 167 32.01 -37.80 -17.56
CA TYR A 167 31.49 -38.92 -18.33
C TYR A 167 30.19 -38.55 -19.03
N ARG A 168 29.92 -39.17 -20.18
CA ARG A 168 28.64 -39.04 -20.89
C ARG A 168 27.81 -40.29 -20.68
N GLU A 169 26.54 -40.13 -20.33
CA GLU A 169 25.63 -41.24 -20.02
C GLU A 169 25.41 -42.20 -21.22
N SER A 170 25.71 -41.77 -22.45
CA SER A 170 25.60 -42.57 -23.68
C SER A 170 26.83 -43.43 -23.98
N GLU A 171 27.95 -43.27 -23.26
CA GLU A 171 29.21 -43.99 -23.51
C GLU A 171 29.46 -45.06 -22.43
N PRO A 172 30.13 -46.19 -22.76
CA PRO A 172 30.44 -47.23 -21.77
C PRO A 172 31.27 -46.66 -20.62
N LEU A 173 30.98 -47.10 -19.39
CA LEU A 173 31.62 -46.64 -18.13
C LEU A 173 33.15 -46.86 -18.03
N ASP A 174 33.79 -47.42 -19.06
CA ASP A 174 35.19 -47.85 -19.05
C ASP A 174 36.18 -46.75 -19.49
N GLU A 175 35.69 -45.61 -20.00
CA GLU A 175 36.52 -44.49 -20.47
C GLU A 175 36.07 -43.18 -19.80
N TYR A 176 36.45 -42.99 -18.53
CA TYR A 176 36.28 -41.71 -17.84
C TYR A 176 37.61 -40.94 -17.84
N ASP A 177 37.56 -39.63 -18.10
CA ASP A 177 38.72 -38.76 -17.92
C ASP A 177 38.78 -38.34 -16.45
N GLN A 178 39.81 -38.78 -15.73
CA GLN A 178 40.02 -38.48 -14.32
C GLN A 178 41.17 -37.48 -14.17
N ILE A 179 40.87 -36.35 -13.53
CA ILE A 179 41.84 -35.28 -13.27
C ILE A 179 41.98 -35.09 -11.77
N ALA A 180 43.18 -35.31 -11.24
CA ALA A 180 43.51 -34.90 -9.88
C ALA A 180 43.95 -33.43 -9.86
N PHE A 181 43.42 -32.65 -8.93
CA PHE A 181 43.74 -31.23 -8.79
C PHE A 181 44.13 -30.88 -7.36
N GLY A 182 45.13 -29.99 -7.22
CA GLY A 182 45.51 -29.44 -5.91
C GLY A 182 44.52 -28.37 -5.44
N GLU A 183 44.08 -27.51 -6.35
CA GLU A 183 43.12 -26.45 -6.11
C GLU A 183 42.26 -26.28 -7.36
N LEU A 184 40.94 -26.26 -7.18
CA LEU A 184 39.96 -26.02 -8.23
C LEU A 184 38.97 -24.96 -7.76
N ILE A 185 38.91 -23.86 -8.50
CA ILE A 185 37.92 -22.81 -8.28
C ILE A 185 36.67 -23.20 -9.04
N TRP A 186 35.63 -23.59 -8.31
CA TRP A 186 34.32 -23.87 -8.88
C TRP A 186 33.42 -22.65 -8.66
N PRO A 187 33.03 -21.94 -9.73
CA PRO A 187 32.16 -20.79 -9.61
C PRO A 187 30.78 -21.28 -9.15
N VAL A 188 30.42 -20.98 -7.90
CA VAL A 188 29.02 -21.08 -7.50
C VAL A 188 28.41 -19.86 -8.15
N ILE A 189 27.51 -20.02 -9.10
CA ILE A 189 26.62 -18.90 -9.43
C ILE A 189 25.38 -19.13 -8.58
N PRO A 190 25.37 -18.86 -7.25
CA PRO A 190 24.11 -18.44 -6.71
C PRO A 190 23.94 -17.08 -7.37
N ASP A 191 22.93 -16.97 -8.21
CA ASP A 191 22.34 -15.68 -8.47
C ASP A 191 21.76 -15.19 -7.13
N ALA A 192 22.63 -14.81 -6.21
CA ALA A 192 22.38 -13.81 -5.19
C ALA A 192 22.30 -12.44 -5.88
N GLY A 193 22.24 -12.40 -7.22
CA GLY A 193 21.14 -11.81 -7.96
C GLY A 193 20.61 -10.61 -7.23
N GLN A 194 21.28 -9.48 -7.46
CA GLN A 194 20.84 -8.20 -6.94
C GLN A 194 19.33 -8.10 -7.16
N TYR A 195 18.60 -7.73 -6.10
CA TYR A 195 17.16 -7.59 -6.22
C TYR A 195 16.86 -6.69 -7.43
N ARG A 196 15.91 -7.12 -8.26
CA ARG A 196 15.56 -6.45 -9.52
C ARG A 196 15.44 -4.93 -9.36
N GLU A 197 15.73 -4.18 -10.42
CA GLU A 197 15.51 -2.74 -10.41
C GLU A 197 14.03 -2.37 -10.16
N ARG A 198 13.81 -1.14 -9.68
CA ARG A 198 12.49 -0.57 -9.39
C ARG A 198 11.73 -0.32 -10.69
N GLY A 199 10.41 -0.51 -10.67
CA GLY A 199 9.53 -0.03 -11.75
C GLY A 199 8.70 -1.10 -12.45
N ASN A 200 8.80 -2.36 -12.01
CA ASN A 200 7.98 -3.47 -12.52
C ASN A 200 6.61 -3.60 -11.83
N ASP A 201 6.25 -2.68 -10.94
CA ASP A 201 4.98 -2.66 -10.22
C ASP A 201 4.51 -1.22 -10.06
N GLU A 202 3.21 -0.96 -10.30
CA GLU A 202 2.64 0.39 -10.22
C GLU A 202 2.78 1.01 -8.82
N ARG A 203 2.84 0.18 -7.79
CA ARG A 203 2.97 0.59 -6.38
C ARG A 203 4.37 1.06 -6.04
N GLU A 204 5.35 0.77 -6.89
CA GLU A 204 6.74 1.21 -6.78
C GLU A 204 7.03 2.47 -7.61
N LEU A 205 6.08 2.91 -8.44
CA LEU A 205 6.21 4.10 -9.26
C LEU A 205 5.80 5.36 -8.49
N PHE A 206 6.59 6.41 -8.65
CA PHE A 206 6.28 7.75 -8.18
C PHE A 206 5.09 8.35 -8.94
N LEU A 207 4.49 9.39 -8.37
CA LEU A 207 3.32 10.03 -9.01
C LEU A 207 3.65 10.62 -10.39
N SER A 208 4.86 11.16 -10.57
CA SER A 208 5.35 11.66 -11.85
C SER A 208 5.61 10.52 -12.84
N GLU A 209 6.20 9.42 -12.37
CA GLU A 209 6.47 8.23 -13.18
C GLU A 209 5.15 7.60 -13.67
N LEU A 210 4.14 7.49 -12.79
CA LEU A 210 2.80 7.03 -13.16
C LEU A 210 2.15 7.89 -14.25
N LEU A 211 2.37 9.21 -14.20
CA LEU A 211 1.86 10.13 -15.21
C LEU A 211 2.56 9.91 -16.56
N SER A 212 3.89 9.77 -16.58
CA SER A 212 4.62 9.49 -17.83
C SER A 212 4.32 8.11 -18.41
N SER A 213 4.21 7.08 -17.56
CA SER A 213 3.88 5.71 -17.97
C SER A 213 2.44 5.55 -18.42
N SER A 214 1.56 6.53 -18.14
CA SER A 214 0.16 6.50 -18.58
C SER A 214 -0.02 6.81 -20.08
N SER A 215 0.96 7.48 -20.70
CA SER A 215 0.89 7.95 -22.09
C SER A 215 1.76 7.16 -23.07
N THR A 216 2.73 6.40 -22.57
CA THR A 216 3.75 5.75 -23.38
C THR A 216 3.74 4.26 -23.12
N ASP A 217 3.53 3.44 -24.15
CA ASP A 217 3.53 1.97 -24.08
C ASP A 217 4.92 1.34 -23.81
N GLY A 218 5.94 2.13 -23.46
CA GLY A 218 7.31 1.82 -23.93
C GLY A 218 8.46 1.64 -22.95
N GLU A 219 8.38 1.97 -21.66
CA GLU A 219 9.60 1.91 -20.80
C GLU A 219 9.39 1.30 -19.41
N SER A 220 8.15 1.18 -18.96
CA SER A 220 7.82 0.64 -17.64
C SER A 220 7.29 -0.78 -17.79
N GLY A 221 7.64 -1.71 -16.91
CA GLY A 221 7.06 -3.06 -16.87
C GLY A 221 5.57 -3.09 -16.47
N VAL A 222 4.88 -1.95 -16.53
CA VAL A 222 3.52 -1.71 -16.06
C VAL A 222 2.68 -1.19 -17.22
N ALA A 223 1.54 -1.81 -17.47
CA ALA A 223 0.63 -1.40 -18.54
C ALA A 223 0.11 0.05 -18.33
N PRO A 224 -0.06 0.87 -19.40
CA PRO A 224 -0.45 2.27 -19.24
C PRO A 224 -1.80 2.46 -18.54
N ALA A 225 -2.76 1.57 -18.79
CA ALA A 225 -4.06 1.61 -18.10
C ALA A 225 -3.93 1.44 -16.58
N VAL A 226 -3.01 0.57 -16.13
CA VAL A 226 -2.72 0.35 -14.71
C VAL A 226 -2.03 1.58 -14.12
N ALA A 227 -1.04 2.15 -14.82
CA ALA A 227 -0.35 3.36 -14.38
C ALA A 227 -1.31 4.56 -14.25
N ALA A 228 -2.13 4.80 -15.28
CA ALA A 228 -3.15 5.84 -15.32
C ALA A 228 -4.18 5.68 -14.18
N SER A 229 -4.62 4.44 -13.94
CA SER A 229 -5.57 4.12 -12.85
C SER A 229 -4.97 4.39 -11.48
N ALA A 230 -3.73 3.98 -11.24
CA ALA A 230 -3.03 4.25 -9.99
C ALA A 230 -2.82 5.75 -9.75
N PHE A 231 -2.48 6.52 -10.80
CA PHE A 231 -2.37 7.98 -10.70
C PHE A 231 -3.69 8.63 -10.26
N HIS A 232 -4.80 8.27 -10.92
CA HIS A 232 -6.11 8.83 -10.59
C HIS A 232 -6.66 8.35 -9.24
N ASP A 233 -6.37 7.12 -8.82
CA ASP A 233 -6.71 6.64 -7.47
C ASP A 233 -6.01 7.46 -6.38
N ARG A 234 -4.68 7.66 -6.48
CA ARG A 234 -3.92 8.42 -5.48
C ARG A 234 -4.36 9.87 -5.40
N THR A 235 -4.55 10.52 -6.56
CA THR A 235 -4.96 11.93 -6.63
C THR A 235 -6.40 12.15 -6.17
N SER A 236 -7.33 11.26 -6.55
CA SER A 236 -8.73 11.35 -6.12
C SER A 236 -8.91 11.16 -4.62
N ARG A 237 -8.18 10.21 -4.00
CA ARG A 237 -8.18 10.00 -2.54
C ARG A 237 -7.67 11.22 -1.78
N ALA A 238 -6.61 11.87 -2.27
CA ALA A 238 -6.12 13.11 -1.69
C ALA A 238 -7.13 14.26 -1.86
N ALA A 239 -7.77 14.37 -3.02
CA ALA A 239 -8.80 15.38 -3.28
C ALA A 239 -10.01 15.23 -2.34
N LEU A 240 -10.41 14.00 -2.01
CA LEU A 240 -11.51 13.75 -1.07
C LEU A 240 -11.25 14.29 0.33
N LEU A 241 -9.98 14.41 0.76
CA LEU A 241 -9.65 15.03 2.04
C LEU A 241 -10.11 16.48 2.11
N LEU A 242 -10.12 17.20 0.98
CA LEU A 242 -10.60 18.58 0.89
C LEU A 242 -12.11 18.70 1.11
N VAL A 243 -12.86 17.62 0.86
CA VAL A 243 -14.31 17.56 1.05
C VAL A 243 -14.69 17.22 2.51
N MET A 244 -13.80 16.53 3.22
CA MET A 244 -14.06 16.04 4.59
C MET A 244 -14.50 17.13 5.57
N PRO A 245 -13.97 18.38 5.57
CA PRO A 245 -14.44 19.42 6.48
C PRO A 245 -15.93 19.72 6.33
N LEU A 246 -16.45 19.72 5.10
CA LEU A 246 -17.86 19.96 4.85
C LEU A 246 -18.71 18.81 5.40
N ILE A 247 -18.31 17.57 5.13
CA ILE A 247 -18.98 16.37 5.65
C ILE A 247 -18.95 16.36 7.18
N ALA A 248 -17.80 16.66 7.77
CA ALA A 248 -17.63 16.67 9.22
C ALA A 248 -18.51 17.73 9.89
N VAL A 249 -18.71 18.88 9.26
CA VAL A 249 -19.61 19.92 9.79
C VAL A 249 -21.07 19.46 9.72
N ILE A 250 -21.47 18.87 8.60
CA ILE A 250 -22.84 18.35 8.43
C ILE A 250 -23.15 17.28 9.48
N LEU A 251 -22.21 16.38 9.75
CA LEU A 251 -22.41 15.25 10.67
C LEU A 251 -22.11 15.59 12.14
N GLY A 252 -21.22 16.55 12.39
CA GLY A 252 -20.79 16.97 13.72
C GLY A 252 -21.74 17.98 14.36
N LEU A 253 -22.48 18.76 13.57
CA LEU A 253 -23.49 19.66 14.12
C LEU A 253 -24.68 18.88 14.66
N ASN A 254 -24.89 18.95 15.97
CA ASN A 254 -25.99 18.28 16.63
C ASN A 254 -27.30 19.07 16.39
N LEU A 255 -28.01 18.75 15.30
CA LEU A 255 -29.30 19.37 14.93
C LEU A 255 -30.49 18.91 15.81
N GLY A 256 -30.21 18.48 17.05
CA GLY A 256 -31.23 18.39 18.10
C GLY A 256 -32.08 17.11 18.12
N ARG A 257 -31.64 15.98 17.54
CA ARG A 257 -32.36 14.69 17.71
C ARG A 257 -31.62 13.40 17.39
N ILE A 258 -30.30 13.39 17.17
CA ILE A 258 -29.55 12.16 16.90
C ILE A 258 -28.59 11.85 18.04
N ALA A 259 -28.51 10.57 18.42
CA ALA A 259 -27.70 10.09 19.54
C ALA A 259 -26.22 10.47 19.39
N ARG A 260 -25.55 10.62 20.54
CA ARG A 260 -24.18 11.14 20.77
C ARG A 260 -23.08 10.62 19.83
N SER A 261 -23.24 9.44 19.24
CA SER A 261 -22.25 8.72 18.41
C SER A 261 -22.64 8.55 16.92
N SER A 262 -23.85 8.94 16.54
CA SER A 262 -24.40 8.65 15.21
C SER A 262 -23.64 9.32 14.06
N GLY A 263 -23.22 10.58 14.22
CA GLY A 263 -22.48 11.31 13.19
C GLY A 263 -21.13 10.67 12.86
N VAL A 264 -20.42 10.15 13.87
CA VAL A 264 -19.15 9.43 13.67
C VAL A 264 -19.39 8.12 12.92
N ILE A 265 -20.40 7.34 13.31
CA ILE A 265 -20.73 6.06 12.65
C ILE A 265 -21.12 6.31 11.19
N VAL A 266 -22.00 7.28 10.93
CA VAL A 266 -22.42 7.64 9.57
C VAL A 266 -21.24 8.15 8.76
N GLY A 267 -20.37 8.96 9.35
CA GLY A 267 -19.15 9.45 8.70
C GLY A 267 -18.20 8.32 8.31
N ILE A 268 -17.98 7.36 9.22
CA ILE A 268 -17.18 6.16 8.94
C ILE A 268 -17.81 5.34 7.81
N LEU A 269 -19.12 5.11 7.82
CA LEU A 269 -19.81 4.35 6.77
C LEU A 269 -19.71 5.05 5.41
N ILE A 270 -19.90 6.37 5.35
CA ILE A 270 -19.74 7.15 4.13
C ILE A 270 -18.29 7.07 3.63
N LEU A 271 -17.31 7.25 4.52
CA LEU A 271 -15.89 7.16 4.19
C LEU A 271 -15.54 5.79 3.62
N LEU A 272 -15.91 4.71 4.31
CA LEU A 272 -15.67 3.34 3.86
C LEU A 272 -16.38 3.04 2.55
N GLY A 273 -17.63 3.49 2.40
CA GLY A 273 -18.39 3.34 1.16
C GLY A 273 -17.67 3.99 -0.02
N VAL A 274 -17.29 5.26 0.11
CA VAL A 274 -16.54 5.97 -0.94
C VAL A 274 -15.21 5.29 -1.22
N GLN A 275 -14.46 4.88 -0.20
CA GLN A 275 -13.18 4.17 -0.38
C GLN A 275 -13.36 2.86 -1.15
N LYS A 276 -14.41 2.09 -0.85
CA LYS A 276 -14.71 0.83 -1.55
C LYS A 276 -15.17 1.04 -2.98
N VAL A 277 -15.93 2.10 -3.26
CA VAL A 277 -16.28 2.46 -4.64
C VAL A 277 -15.02 2.84 -5.44
N LEU A 278 -14.10 3.63 -4.86
CA LEU A 278 -12.83 3.95 -5.53
C LEU A 278 -11.93 2.72 -5.71
N GLU A 279 -11.87 1.82 -4.73
CA GLU A 279 -11.12 0.56 -4.85
C GLU A 279 -11.70 -0.35 -5.94
N PHE A 280 -13.02 -0.48 -6.00
CA PHE A 280 -13.70 -1.19 -7.09
C PHE A 280 -13.40 -0.53 -8.44
N THR A 281 -13.44 0.80 -8.51
CA THR A 281 -13.12 1.56 -9.72
C THR A 281 -11.68 1.33 -10.16
N LEU A 282 -10.72 1.29 -9.24
CA LEU A 282 -9.33 0.96 -9.52
C LEU A 282 -9.19 -0.41 -10.15
N VAL A 283 -9.86 -1.43 -9.61
CA VAL A 283 -9.82 -2.79 -10.19
C VAL A 283 -10.37 -2.79 -11.62
N GLN A 284 -11.52 -2.14 -11.85
CA GLN A 284 -12.15 -2.07 -13.17
C GLN A 284 -11.32 -1.26 -14.19
N ALA A 285 -10.74 -0.13 -13.75
CA ALA A 285 -9.95 0.75 -14.62
C ALA A 285 -8.59 0.13 -14.95
N SER A 286 -7.93 -0.50 -13.97
CA SER A 286 -6.68 -1.25 -14.20
C SER A 286 -6.89 -2.44 -15.14
N GLY A 287 -8.08 -3.05 -15.13
CA GLY A 287 -8.48 -4.09 -16.08
C GLY A 287 -8.86 -3.57 -17.48
N GLY A 288 -8.82 -2.26 -17.72
CA GLY A 288 -9.14 -1.64 -19.02
C GLY A 288 -10.64 -1.54 -19.34
N VAL A 289 -11.52 -1.83 -18.37
CA VAL A 289 -12.99 -1.80 -18.57
C VAL A 289 -13.52 -0.37 -18.61
N ILE A 290 -12.96 0.50 -17.77
CA ILE A 290 -13.41 1.89 -17.61
C ILE A 290 -12.22 2.82 -17.82
N PRO A 291 -12.34 3.90 -18.62
CA PRO A 291 -11.30 4.90 -18.72
C PRO A 291 -10.98 5.50 -17.35
N PRO A 292 -9.71 5.51 -16.90
CA PRO A 292 -9.32 5.91 -15.56
C PRO A 292 -9.91 7.24 -15.11
N TRP A 293 -9.75 8.31 -15.90
CA TRP A 293 -10.29 9.63 -15.56
C TRP A 293 -11.80 9.61 -15.26
N THR A 294 -12.58 8.93 -16.09
CA THR A 294 -14.04 8.83 -15.94
C THR A 294 -14.48 7.92 -14.79
N GLY A 295 -13.61 7.02 -14.35
CA GLY A 295 -13.87 6.20 -13.16
C GLY A 295 -13.84 7.03 -11.88
N PHE A 296 -12.75 7.76 -11.64
CA PHE A 296 -12.50 8.35 -10.32
C PHE A 296 -13.15 9.73 -10.11
N TRP A 297 -12.99 10.65 -11.05
CA TRP A 297 -13.35 12.06 -10.84
C TRP A 297 -14.85 12.33 -10.70
N PRO A 298 -15.75 11.63 -11.43
CA PRO A 298 -17.19 11.78 -11.22
C PRO A 298 -17.62 11.39 -9.80
N ILE A 299 -16.98 10.39 -9.18
CA ILE A 299 -17.25 10.00 -7.79
C ILE A 299 -16.85 11.14 -6.84
N VAL A 300 -15.63 11.67 -7.01
CA VAL A 300 -15.15 12.80 -6.19
C VAL A 300 -16.04 14.02 -6.37
N ALA A 301 -16.40 14.36 -7.61
CA ALA A 301 -17.28 15.47 -7.93
C ALA A 301 -18.67 15.30 -7.31
N LEU A 302 -19.26 14.10 -7.40
CA LEU A 302 -20.54 13.78 -6.79
C LEU A 302 -20.51 14.00 -5.27
N VAL A 303 -19.49 13.46 -4.60
CA VAL A 303 -19.33 13.61 -3.14
C VAL A 303 -19.10 15.09 -2.76
N ALA A 304 -18.25 15.81 -3.51
CA ALA A 304 -17.98 17.22 -3.30
C ALA A 304 -19.24 18.08 -3.47
N VAL A 305 -19.99 17.87 -4.56
CA VAL A 305 -21.24 18.59 -4.84
C VAL A 305 -22.29 18.27 -3.78
N ALA A 306 -22.48 17.00 -3.43
CA ALA A 306 -23.44 16.61 -2.39
C ALA A 306 -23.09 17.25 -1.03
N ALA A 307 -21.82 17.19 -0.62
CA ALA A 307 -21.35 17.81 0.62
C ALA A 307 -21.54 19.33 0.59
N PHE A 308 -21.21 19.98 -0.54
CA PHE A 308 -21.37 21.43 -0.69
C PHE A 308 -22.84 21.86 -0.66
N VAL A 309 -23.73 21.19 -1.40
CA VAL A 309 -25.17 21.50 -1.41
C VAL A 309 -25.80 21.31 -0.03
N LEU A 310 -25.45 20.23 0.68
CA LEU A 310 -25.93 19.99 2.04
C LEU A 310 -25.40 21.06 3.01
N PHE A 311 -24.13 21.45 2.87
CA PHE A 311 -23.53 22.51 3.66
C PHE A 311 -24.19 23.88 3.40
N GLN A 312 -24.50 24.21 2.14
CA GLN A 312 -25.22 25.44 1.80
C GLN A 312 -26.61 25.48 2.46
N ARG A 313 -27.40 24.40 2.31
CA ARG A 313 -28.73 24.30 2.94
C ARG A 313 -28.69 24.42 4.46
N LEU A 314 -27.63 23.91 5.08
CA LEU A 314 -27.37 24.05 6.50
C LEU A 314 -27.03 25.51 6.86
N SER A 315 -26.20 26.17 6.06
CA SER A 315 -25.79 27.56 6.29
C SER A 315 -26.92 28.59 6.15
N GLU A 316 -27.87 28.34 5.24
CA GLU A 316 -29.02 29.22 4.98
C GLU A 316 -30.16 29.02 6.00
N GLY A 317 -30.02 28.08 6.93
CA GLY A 317 -31.05 27.79 7.92
C GLY A 317 -32.34 27.20 7.32
N SER A 318 -32.33 26.72 6.07
CA SER A 318 -33.46 26.04 5.43
C SER A 318 -33.88 24.77 6.20
N LEU A 319 -32.92 24.09 6.83
CA LEU A 319 -33.20 22.99 7.77
C LEU A 319 -33.75 23.46 9.12
N LEU A 320 -33.55 24.73 9.50
CA LEU A 320 -34.05 25.34 10.74
C LEU A 320 -35.47 25.90 10.59
N THR A 321 -35.86 26.40 9.40
CA THR A 321 -37.17 27.03 9.16
C THR A 321 -38.29 26.06 8.82
N SER A 322 -38.01 24.94 8.14
CA SER A 322 -39.05 23.97 7.74
C SER A 322 -39.80 23.34 8.95
N ARG A 323 -39.21 23.32 10.15
CA ARG A 323 -39.87 22.78 11.36
C ARG A 323 -40.71 23.78 12.14
N ARG A 324 -40.61 25.09 11.92
CA ARG A 324 -41.50 26.07 12.60
C ARG A 324 -42.91 26.06 12.02
N GLN A 325 -43.10 25.69 10.76
CA GLN A 325 -44.42 25.69 10.12
C GLN A 325 -45.34 24.55 10.61
N ILE A 326 -44.81 23.41 11.05
CA ILE A 326 -45.64 22.30 11.56
C ILE A 326 -46.15 22.58 12.99
N ALA A 327 -45.44 23.40 13.77
CA ALA A 327 -45.90 23.82 15.09
C ALA A 327 -47.02 24.88 15.04
N ALA A 328 -47.03 25.73 14.01
CA ALA A 328 -48.06 26.75 13.83
C ALA A 328 -49.42 26.17 13.36
N TYR A 329 -49.42 25.01 12.69
CA TYR A 329 -50.66 24.38 12.21
C TYR A 329 -51.41 23.58 13.30
N LYS A 330 -50.77 23.29 14.44
CA LYS A 330 -51.42 22.57 15.58
C LYS A 330 -51.92 23.50 16.70
N GLY A 331 -51.81 24.82 16.54
CA GLY A 331 -52.13 25.80 17.58
C GLY A 331 -53.50 26.47 17.50
N THR A 332 -54.28 26.27 16.43
CA THR A 332 -55.49 27.09 16.17
C THR A 332 -56.83 26.43 16.46
N ASP A 333 -56.90 25.18 16.93
CA ASP A 333 -58.18 24.46 17.04
C ASP A 333 -58.66 24.15 18.47
N TYR A 334 -57.98 24.66 19.51
CA TYR A 334 -58.44 24.50 20.90
C TYR A 334 -59.33 25.66 21.39
N ALA A 335 -59.24 26.83 20.75
CA ALA A 335 -60.07 27.98 21.12
C ALA A 335 -61.51 27.88 20.57
N SER A 336 -61.71 27.22 19.42
CA SER A 336 -63.02 26.93 18.82
C SER A 336 -63.79 25.85 19.59
N ALA A 337 -63.11 24.87 20.17
CA ALA A 337 -63.73 23.76 20.90
C ALA A 337 -64.28 24.15 22.30
N LEU A 338 -63.76 25.21 22.92
CA LEU A 338 -64.21 25.69 24.23
C LEU A 338 -65.40 26.67 24.15
N ALA A 339 -65.61 27.33 23.01
CA ALA A 339 -66.74 28.23 22.81
C ALA A 339 -68.09 27.50 22.58
N GLY A 340 -68.06 26.22 22.19
CA GLY A 340 -69.27 25.42 21.92
C GLY A 340 -69.89 24.72 23.14
N ARG A 341 -69.35 24.90 24.35
CA ARG A 341 -69.80 24.18 25.57
C ARG A 341 -70.52 25.03 26.62
N GLN A 342 -70.79 26.31 26.34
CA GLN A 342 -71.56 27.20 27.23
C GLN A 342 -72.98 27.51 26.75
N ALA A 343 -73.49 26.79 25.75
CA ALA A 343 -74.87 26.89 25.29
C ALA A 343 -75.52 25.50 25.23
N SER A 344 -75.86 24.95 26.41
CA SER A 344 -76.86 23.89 26.57
C SER A 344 -77.37 23.87 28.00
#